data_AF-A0A9X5Z155-F1
#
_entry.id   AF-A0A9X5Z155-F1
#
_cell.length_a   1.000
_cell.length_b   1.000
_cell.length_c   1.000
_cell.angle_alpha   90.00
_cell.angle_beta   90.00
_cell.angle_gamma   90.00
#
_symmetry.space_group_name_H-M   'P 1'
#
loop_
_entity.id
_entity.type
_entity.pdbx_description
1 polymer ?
#
loop_
_entity_poly.entity_id
_entity_poly.type
_entity_poly.pdbx_seq_one_letter_code
_entity_poly.pdbx_strand_id
1 'polypeptide(L)'
;MERPRTGSRAGVRADGEPSQIWVRFAIAGAALIAVAGVLTTCTDGRSSGSTSSPDSVYAASTVSDDVIARWYDGTHDVRQRIADDVAEIRARLSAQDGNALRPACTTLADDVTEARALTSGPDTAAQNLFDAGLDGYGDGVTACGNLFDGTQLSVDVLQEQIRKGLTTGDEQWAALAARLSLPMATAAAVPPSEAETSTPPDAATPGAPASTPGATRPTPVRTTPPPTAPRTGPPPATTTPAPPPATTASPTTPTPPVDETTPATKPPLPTLPGGG
;
A
#
# COMPACT_ATOMS: atom_id res chain seq x y z
N MET A 1 36.25 60.40 -1.15
CA MET A 1 37.43 59.51 -1.06
C MET A 1 37.42 58.89 0.31
N GLU A 2 36.76 57.75 0.47
CA GLU A 2 36.73 56.97 1.72
C GLU A 2 37.37 55.61 1.48
N ARG A 3 38.29 55.25 2.37
CA ARG A 3 39.06 54.00 2.33
C ARG A 3 38.25 52.86 2.95
N PRO A 4 38.48 51.62 2.48
CA PRO A 4 37.70 50.45 2.87
C PRO A 4 38.14 49.91 4.25
N ARG A 5 37.16 49.49 5.06
CA ARG A 5 37.40 48.65 6.24
C ARG A 5 37.31 47.18 5.82
N THR A 6 38.47 46.54 5.80
CA THR A 6 38.65 45.09 5.86
C THR A 6 38.29 44.60 7.26
N GLY A 7 37.34 43.66 7.35
CA GLY A 7 36.91 43.03 8.59
C GLY A 7 36.60 41.55 8.39
N SER A 8 37.59 40.74 8.75
CA SER A 8 37.63 39.32 9.12
C SER A 8 36.49 38.35 8.77
N ARG A 9 36.92 37.31 8.05
CA ARG A 9 36.45 35.91 8.07
C ARG A 9 35.89 35.46 9.42
N ALA A 10 34.66 34.94 9.41
CA ALA A 10 34.23 33.85 10.28
C ALA A 10 33.92 32.66 9.37
N GLY A 11 34.68 31.58 9.54
CA GLY A 11 34.47 30.33 8.81
C GLY A 11 33.27 29.58 9.39
N VAL A 12 32.37 29.17 8.50
CA VAL A 12 31.45 28.07 8.75
C VAL A 12 31.85 26.97 7.80
N ARG A 13 32.49 25.92 8.34
CA ARG A 13 32.52 24.62 7.70
C ARG A 13 31.09 24.10 7.72
N ALA A 14 30.48 24.00 6.55
CA ALA A 14 29.29 23.21 6.32
C ALA A 14 29.73 21.96 5.55
N ASP A 15 30.42 21.06 6.25
CA ASP A 15 30.47 19.65 5.85
C ASP A 15 29.14 19.03 6.28
N GLY A 16 28.08 19.36 5.52
CA GLY A 16 26.84 18.61 5.51
C GLY A 16 26.97 17.53 4.45
N GLU A 17 27.75 16.49 4.78
CA GLU A 17 27.85 15.27 3.98
C GLU A 17 26.42 14.71 3.80
N PRO A 18 25.89 14.56 2.57
CA PRO A 18 24.60 13.91 2.38
C PRO A 18 24.74 12.47 2.87
N SER A 19 24.00 12.16 3.93
CA SER A 19 23.89 10.86 4.59
C SER A 19 24.08 9.68 3.62
N GLN A 20 25.23 9.01 3.73
CA GLN A 20 25.64 7.82 2.95
C GLN A 20 24.75 6.58 3.15
N ILE A 21 23.63 6.69 3.86
CA ILE A 21 22.69 5.59 4.11
C ILE A 21 21.87 5.27 2.83
N TRP A 22 21.66 6.24 1.95
CA TRP A 22 20.84 6.09 0.74
C TRP A 22 21.59 5.55 -0.49
N VAL A 23 22.94 5.56 -0.48
CA VAL A 23 23.75 5.15 -1.65
C VAL A 23 23.94 3.63 -1.74
N ARG A 24 23.57 2.87 -0.71
CA ARG A 24 23.75 1.40 -0.66
C ARG A 24 22.60 0.58 -1.27
N PHE A 25 21.48 1.20 -1.64
CA PHE A 25 20.30 0.47 -2.14
C PHE A 25 20.05 0.57 -3.66
N ALA A 26 20.91 1.27 -4.41
CA ALA A 26 20.72 1.50 -5.85
C ALA A 26 21.45 0.51 -6.78
N ILE A 27 22.01 -0.59 -6.26
CA ILE A 27 22.79 -1.55 -7.06
C ILE A 27 22.36 -2.99 -6.76
N ALA A 28 21.34 -3.47 -7.50
CA ALA A 28 21.03 -4.87 -7.87
C ALA A 28 19.51 -5.02 -7.99
N GLY A 29 18.90 -5.51 -9.08
CA GLY A 29 19.44 -6.01 -10.33
C GLY A 29 18.29 -6.13 -11.32
N ALA A 30 18.56 -5.71 -12.56
CA ALA A 30 17.81 -6.17 -13.71
C ALA A 30 18.13 -7.65 -13.94
N ALA A 31 17.12 -8.53 -14.01
CA ALA A 31 17.00 -9.63 -14.98
C ALA A 31 15.94 -10.66 -14.56
N LEU A 32 14.95 -10.84 -15.46
CA LEU A 32 14.32 -12.10 -15.92
C LEU A 32 13.64 -13.03 -14.89
N ILE A 33 12.40 -13.49 -15.18
CA ILE A 33 12.11 -14.77 -15.87
C ILE A 33 10.58 -15.03 -15.96
N ALA A 34 10.18 -15.42 -17.18
CA ALA A 34 9.10 -16.31 -17.63
C ALA A 34 7.76 -16.40 -16.88
N VAL A 35 6.71 -15.99 -17.60
CA VAL A 35 5.35 -16.53 -17.48
C VAL A 35 5.37 -17.99 -17.95
N ALA A 36 5.26 -18.94 -17.03
CA ALA A 36 4.91 -20.33 -17.34
C ALA A 36 4.20 -20.96 -16.15
N GLY A 37 2.93 -21.34 -16.32
CA GLY A 37 2.18 -22.07 -15.29
C GLY A 37 0.67 -22.03 -15.44
N VAL A 38 0.15 -22.39 -16.62
CA VAL A 38 -1.25 -22.78 -16.79
C VAL A 38 -1.49 -24.05 -15.98
N LEU A 39 -2.24 -23.93 -14.87
CA LEU A 39 -2.86 -25.07 -14.20
C LEU A 39 -4.22 -25.33 -14.88
N THR A 40 -4.23 -26.19 -15.89
CA THR A 40 -5.44 -26.93 -16.26
C THR A 40 -5.16 -28.42 -16.13
N THR A 41 -5.63 -28.95 -15.00
CA THR A 41 -5.73 -30.37 -14.68
C THR A 41 -6.78 -31.03 -15.59
N CYS A 42 -6.34 -31.91 -16.48
CA CYS A 42 -7.18 -32.99 -17.01
C CYS A 42 -6.42 -34.30 -16.82
N THR A 43 -6.91 -35.09 -15.88
CA THR A 43 -6.59 -36.50 -15.65
C THR A 43 -6.99 -37.32 -16.87
N ASP A 44 -6.07 -38.08 -17.45
CA ASP A 44 -6.37 -39.37 -18.07
C ASP A 44 -5.10 -40.25 -18.09
N GLY A 45 -5.25 -41.48 -17.64
CA GLY A 45 -4.15 -42.39 -17.35
C GLY A 45 -3.60 -43.14 -18.57
N ARG A 46 -2.28 -43.38 -18.56
CA ARG A 46 -1.67 -44.62 -19.07
C ARG A 46 -0.22 -44.77 -18.59
N SER A 47 0.08 -45.88 -17.94
CA SER A 47 1.44 -46.30 -17.59
C SER A 47 2.30 -46.55 -18.84
N SER A 48 3.54 -46.08 -18.83
CA SER A 48 4.69 -46.75 -19.46
C SER A 48 5.97 -46.26 -18.79
N GLY A 49 6.79 -47.21 -18.33
CA GLY A 49 7.86 -46.98 -17.39
C GLY A 49 9.02 -46.15 -17.93
N SER A 50 9.75 -45.51 -17.02
CA SER A 50 11.14 -45.09 -17.22
C SER A 50 11.80 -44.87 -15.86
N THR A 51 12.81 -45.70 -15.61
CA THR A 51 14.02 -45.47 -14.80
C THR A 51 13.90 -44.51 -13.61
N SER A 52 13.83 -45.07 -12.41
CA SER A 52 14.22 -44.43 -11.16
C SER A 52 15.68 -43.99 -11.26
N SER A 53 15.91 -42.71 -11.57
CA SER A 53 17.22 -42.07 -11.38
C SER A 53 17.18 -41.33 -10.04
N PRO A 54 17.91 -41.78 -9.00
CA PRO A 54 17.98 -41.08 -7.74
C PRO A 54 19.05 -39.98 -7.84
N ASP A 55 18.81 -38.96 -8.66
CA ASP A 55 19.65 -37.74 -8.66
C ASP A 55 19.00 -36.66 -9.50
N SER A 56 18.11 -35.91 -8.85
CA SER A 56 17.91 -34.47 -9.04
C SER A 56 16.79 -34.07 -8.08
N VAL A 57 17.10 -34.25 -6.80
CA VAL A 57 16.54 -33.35 -5.79
C VAL A 57 17.03 -31.99 -6.25
N TYR A 58 16.18 -31.25 -6.96
CA TYR A 58 16.33 -29.81 -7.06
C TYR A 58 16.41 -29.38 -5.60
N ALA A 59 17.62 -29.11 -5.13
CA ALA A 59 17.81 -28.35 -3.91
C ALA A 59 17.24 -26.98 -4.26
N ALA A 60 15.92 -26.83 -4.12
CA ALA A 60 15.33 -25.55 -3.85
C ALA A 60 16.13 -25.07 -2.65
N SER A 61 17.00 -24.07 -2.86
CA SER A 61 17.63 -23.37 -1.75
C SER A 61 16.49 -22.86 -0.90
N THR A 62 16.18 -23.61 0.16
CA THR A 62 15.18 -23.23 1.14
C THR A 62 15.75 -21.99 1.81
N VAL A 63 15.17 -20.84 1.50
CA VAL A 63 15.47 -19.62 2.24
C VAL A 63 15.23 -19.94 3.71
N SER A 64 16.23 -19.68 4.55
CA SER A 64 16.12 -19.94 5.98
C SER A 64 15.03 -19.07 6.59
N ASP A 65 14.28 -19.62 7.56
CA ASP A 65 13.25 -18.89 8.29
C ASP A 65 13.77 -17.59 8.91
N ASP A 66 15.02 -17.56 9.39
CA ASP A 66 15.67 -16.35 9.93
C ASP A 66 15.79 -15.20 8.93
N VAL A 67 15.92 -15.50 7.63
CA VAL A 67 16.03 -14.50 6.56
C VAL A 67 14.63 -13.96 6.23
N ILE A 68 13.62 -14.82 6.25
CA ILE A 68 12.21 -14.43 6.06
C ILE A 68 11.74 -13.58 7.24
N ALA A 69 12.05 -14.00 8.47
CA ALA A 69 11.70 -13.27 9.68
C ALA A 69 12.34 -11.86 9.71
N ARG A 70 13.62 -11.75 9.33
CA ARG A 70 14.30 -10.44 9.22
C ARG A 70 13.70 -9.55 8.14
N TRP A 71 13.32 -10.11 7.00
CA TRP A 71 12.61 -9.33 5.98
C TRP A 71 11.25 -8.86 6.52
N TYR A 72 10.47 -9.76 7.13
CA TYR A 72 9.16 -9.42 7.69
C TYR A 72 9.27 -8.34 8.77
N ASP A 73 10.24 -8.46 9.68
CA ASP A 73 10.55 -7.44 10.69
C ASP A 73 10.98 -6.11 10.07
N GLY A 74 11.78 -6.14 9.00
CA GLY A 74 12.17 -4.94 8.25
C GLY A 74 11.00 -4.18 7.59
N THR A 75 9.84 -4.82 7.40
CA THR A 75 8.61 -4.18 6.92
C THR A 75 7.68 -3.71 8.04
N HIS A 76 8.04 -3.92 9.32
CA HIS A 76 7.17 -3.66 10.46
C HIS A 76 6.60 -2.25 10.47
N ASP A 77 7.44 -1.23 10.31
CA ASP A 77 7.02 0.17 10.44
C ASP A 77 5.99 0.56 9.38
N VAL A 78 6.15 0.15 8.12
CA VAL A 78 5.16 0.45 7.08
C VAL A 78 3.86 -0.35 7.30
N ARG A 79 3.96 -1.61 7.75
CA ARG A 79 2.78 -2.41 8.07
C ARG A 79 1.99 -1.81 9.23
N GLN A 80 2.69 -1.25 10.22
CA GLN A 80 2.07 -0.59 11.35
C GLN A 80 1.34 0.70 10.93
N ARG A 81 1.98 1.57 10.15
CA ARG A 81 1.33 2.79 9.65
C ARG A 81 0.11 2.48 8.80
N ILE A 82 0.21 1.50 7.89
CA ILE A 82 -0.95 1.03 7.10
C ILE A 82 -2.07 0.53 8.02
N ALA A 83 -1.75 -0.24 9.07
CA ALA A 83 -2.77 -0.71 10.01
C ALA A 83 -3.46 0.45 10.75
N ASP A 84 -2.70 1.47 11.17
CA ASP A 84 -3.23 2.68 11.82
C ASP A 84 -4.13 3.48 10.86
N ASP A 85 -3.70 3.70 9.62
CA ASP A 85 -4.47 4.40 8.58
C ASP A 85 -5.76 3.65 8.21
N VAL A 86 -5.69 2.32 8.07
CA VAL A 86 -6.85 1.46 7.82
C VAL A 86 -7.87 1.59 8.96
N ALA A 87 -7.40 1.61 10.21
CA ALA A 87 -8.28 1.82 11.38
C ALA A 87 -8.90 3.21 11.38
N GLU A 88 -8.14 4.25 11.03
CA GLU A 88 -8.68 5.61 10.89
C GLU A 88 -9.76 5.66 9.80
N ILE A 89 -9.51 5.13 8.61
CA ILE A 89 -10.50 5.13 7.51
C ILE A 89 -11.78 4.42 7.93
N ARG A 90 -11.67 3.27 8.60
CA ARG A 90 -12.84 2.55 9.14
C ARG A 90 -13.60 3.41 10.15
N ALA A 91 -12.91 4.11 11.04
CA ALA A 91 -13.53 5.04 11.98
C ALA A 91 -14.26 6.17 11.24
N ARG A 92 -13.65 6.80 10.23
CA ARG A 92 -14.27 7.88 9.43
C ARG A 92 -15.49 7.39 8.65
N LEU A 93 -15.42 6.20 8.04
CA LEU A 93 -16.55 5.57 7.36
C LEU A 93 -17.71 5.30 8.32
N SER A 94 -17.42 4.83 9.54
CA SER A 94 -18.45 4.59 10.57
C SER A 94 -19.12 5.88 11.05
N ALA A 95 -18.34 6.97 11.15
CA ALA A 95 -18.81 8.30 11.53
C ALA A 95 -19.48 9.06 10.38
N GLN A 96 -19.47 8.52 9.15
CA GLN A 96 -19.93 9.18 7.93
C GLN A 96 -19.25 10.54 7.68
N ASP A 97 -18.01 10.71 8.12
CA ASP A 97 -17.23 11.94 7.98
C ASP A 97 -16.47 11.97 6.65
N GLY A 98 -17.18 12.31 5.57
CA GLY A 98 -16.60 12.39 4.23
C GLY A 98 -15.47 13.44 4.09
N ASN A 99 -15.46 14.48 4.93
CA ASN A 99 -14.43 15.52 4.88
C ASN A 99 -13.10 15.02 5.45
N ALA A 100 -13.13 14.28 6.55
CA ALA A 100 -11.95 13.66 7.14
C ALA A 100 -11.52 12.36 6.44
N LEU A 101 -12.40 11.74 5.66
CA LEU A 101 -12.07 10.52 4.91
C LEU A 101 -11.01 10.75 3.84
N ARG A 102 -11.08 11.88 3.11
CA ARG A 102 -10.15 12.21 2.02
C ARG A 102 -8.67 12.24 2.45
N PRO A 103 -8.26 13.00 3.49
CA PRO A 103 -6.87 13.00 3.93
C PRO A 103 -6.42 11.61 4.40
N ALA A 104 -7.24 10.86 5.13
CA ALA A 104 -6.89 9.51 5.60
C ALA A 104 -6.61 8.54 4.44
N CYS A 105 -7.46 8.56 3.39
CA CYS A 105 -7.21 7.75 2.19
C CYS A 105 -5.95 8.18 1.41
N THR A 106 -5.58 9.45 1.48
CA THR A 106 -4.35 9.95 0.84
C THR A 106 -3.11 9.44 1.57
N THR A 107 -3.10 9.50 2.91
CA THR A 107 -2.01 8.93 3.72
C THR A 107 -1.86 7.43 3.45
N LEU A 108 -2.96 6.68 3.42
CA LEU A 108 -2.91 5.25 3.09
C LEU A 108 -2.36 5.01 1.68
N ALA A 109 -2.69 5.86 0.70
CA ALA A 109 -2.16 5.76 -0.65
C ALA A 109 -0.63 5.92 -0.69
N ASP A 110 -0.12 6.90 0.06
CA ASP A 110 1.31 7.18 0.18
C ASP A 110 2.04 6.02 0.86
N ASP A 111 1.49 5.49 1.97
CA ASP A 111 2.08 4.36 2.68
C ASP A 111 2.03 3.06 1.87
N VAL A 112 0.96 2.79 1.11
CA VAL A 112 0.91 1.67 0.16
C VAL A 112 1.97 1.83 -0.93
N THR A 113 2.16 3.05 -1.44
CA THR A 113 3.19 3.33 -2.44
C THR A 113 4.60 3.12 -1.88
N GLU A 114 4.85 3.58 -0.65
CA GLU A 114 6.11 3.34 0.06
C GLU A 114 6.36 1.84 0.28
N ALA A 115 5.34 1.10 0.73
CA ALA A 115 5.43 -0.33 0.94
C ALA A 115 5.80 -1.10 -0.34
N ARG A 116 5.27 -0.69 -1.49
CA ARG A 116 5.62 -1.28 -2.80
C ARG A 116 7.05 -0.97 -3.24
N ALA A 117 7.65 0.09 -2.73
CA ALA A 117 9.04 0.44 -3.01
C ALA A 117 10.05 -0.31 -2.13
N LEU A 118 9.58 -1.10 -1.15
CA LEU A 118 10.45 -1.92 -0.31
C LEU A 118 11.14 -3.02 -1.10
N THR A 119 12.27 -3.48 -0.58
CA THR A 119 12.98 -4.62 -1.14
C THR A 119 12.10 -5.86 -1.07
N SER A 120 11.94 -6.55 -2.21
CA SER A 120 11.17 -7.78 -2.29
C SER A 120 11.69 -8.84 -1.32
N GLY A 121 10.76 -9.60 -0.76
CA GLY A 121 11.03 -10.68 0.15
C GLY A 121 11.81 -11.82 -0.50
N PRO A 122 12.58 -12.55 0.31
CA PRO A 122 13.39 -13.68 -0.17
C PRO A 122 12.53 -14.91 -0.47
N ASP A 123 11.31 -15.01 0.09
CA ASP A 123 10.32 -16.05 -0.20
C ASP A 123 9.21 -15.52 -1.11
N THR A 124 9.03 -16.13 -2.28
CA THR A 124 8.02 -15.70 -3.26
C THR A 124 6.60 -15.82 -2.72
N ALA A 125 6.30 -16.85 -1.93
CA ALA A 125 4.95 -17.03 -1.40
C ALA A 125 4.59 -15.99 -0.34
N ALA A 126 5.52 -15.65 0.56
CA ALA A 126 5.36 -14.56 1.51
C ALA A 126 5.27 -13.20 0.80
N GLN A 127 6.10 -12.96 -0.22
CA GLN A 127 6.05 -11.75 -1.03
C GLN A 127 4.69 -11.60 -1.72
N ASN A 128 4.16 -12.66 -2.32
CA ASN A 128 2.86 -12.62 -2.99
C ASN A 128 1.71 -12.25 -2.03
N LEU A 129 1.72 -12.76 -0.79
CA LEU A 129 0.72 -12.39 0.22
C LEU A 129 0.88 -10.94 0.70
N PHE A 130 2.13 -10.48 0.82
CA PHE A 130 2.42 -9.08 1.13
C PHE A 130 1.87 -8.15 0.04
N ASP A 131 2.19 -8.43 -1.22
CA ASP A 131 1.75 -7.66 -2.39
C ASP A 131 0.23 -7.73 -2.58
N ALA A 132 -0.38 -8.91 -2.41
CA ALA A 132 -1.84 -9.05 -2.49
C ALA A 132 -2.56 -8.24 -1.40
N GLY A 133 -1.96 -8.10 -0.22
CA GLY A 133 -2.48 -7.19 0.80
C GLY A 133 -2.41 -5.73 0.37
N LEU A 134 -1.29 -5.32 -0.21
CA LEU A 134 -1.12 -3.97 -0.79
C LEU A 134 -2.07 -3.71 -1.97
N ASP A 135 -2.40 -4.73 -2.76
CA ASP A 135 -3.41 -4.65 -3.82
C ASP A 135 -4.80 -4.42 -3.22
N GLY A 136 -5.18 -5.17 -2.18
CA GLY A 136 -6.46 -4.96 -1.48
C GLY A 136 -6.59 -3.56 -0.89
N TYR A 137 -5.56 -3.05 -0.20
CA TYR A 137 -5.56 -1.68 0.31
C TYR A 137 -5.57 -0.65 -0.83
N GLY A 138 -4.82 -0.89 -1.91
CA GLY A 138 -4.78 -0.05 -3.10
C GLY A 138 -6.14 0.07 -3.81
N ASP A 139 -6.89 -1.03 -3.89
CA ASP A 139 -8.27 -1.04 -4.42
C ASP A 139 -9.19 -0.19 -3.54
N GLY A 140 -9.04 -0.28 -2.21
CA GLY A 140 -9.76 0.54 -1.25
C GLY A 140 -9.45 2.04 -1.40
N VAL A 141 -8.17 2.39 -1.54
CA VAL A 141 -7.71 3.76 -1.80
C VAL A 141 -8.26 4.29 -3.13
N THR A 142 -8.25 3.46 -4.19
CA THR A 142 -8.78 3.84 -5.51
C THR A 142 -10.28 4.14 -5.42
N ALA A 143 -11.05 3.29 -4.74
CA ALA A 143 -12.46 3.55 -4.48
C ALA A 143 -12.68 4.83 -3.67
N CYS A 144 -11.77 5.15 -2.74
CA CYS A 144 -11.81 6.39 -1.98
C CYS A 144 -11.51 7.62 -2.86
N GLY A 145 -10.58 7.54 -3.80
CA GLY A 145 -10.34 8.60 -4.79
C GLY A 145 -11.59 8.90 -5.62
N ASN A 146 -12.31 7.85 -6.04
CA ASN A 146 -13.55 7.95 -6.81
C ASN A 146 -14.70 8.63 -6.06
N LEU A 147 -14.64 8.76 -4.72
CA LEU A 147 -15.63 9.54 -3.95
C LEU A 147 -15.50 11.06 -4.20
N PHE A 148 -14.31 11.52 -4.57
CA PHE A 148 -13.97 12.95 -4.60
C PHE A 148 -13.68 13.50 -6.01
N ASP A 149 -13.51 12.63 -6.99
CA ASP A 149 -13.18 13.00 -8.38
C ASP A 149 -14.41 13.28 -9.26
N GLY A 150 -15.62 13.07 -8.73
CA GLY A 150 -16.87 13.25 -9.46
C GLY A 150 -17.32 12.03 -10.28
N THR A 151 -16.75 10.85 -10.01
CA THR A 151 -17.20 9.58 -10.60
C THR A 151 -18.69 9.33 -10.33
N GLN A 152 -19.40 8.77 -11.31
CA GLN A 152 -20.87 8.60 -11.30
C GLN A 152 -21.38 7.43 -10.43
N LEU A 153 -20.54 6.83 -9.59
CA LEU A 153 -20.96 5.76 -8.69
C LEU A 153 -21.64 6.36 -7.45
N SER A 154 -22.69 5.69 -6.94
CA SER A 154 -23.32 6.11 -5.69
C SER A 154 -22.34 5.99 -4.51
N VAL A 155 -22.42 6.92 -3.56
CA VAL A 155 -21.59 6.95 -2.35
C VAL A 155 -21.63 5.61 -1.61
N ASP A 156 -22.79 4.96 -1.49
CA ASP A 156 -22.93 3.68 -0.79
C ASP A 156 -22.10 2.57 -1.44
N VAL A 157 -22.11 2.50 -2.79
CA VAL A 157 -21.31 1.53 -3.55
C VAL A 157 -19.81 1.78 -3.34
N LEU A 158 -19.39 3.04 -3.37
CA LEU A 158 -17.98 3.40 -3.16
C LEU A 158 -17.53 3.09 -1.74
N GLN A 159 -18.34 3.42 -0.72
CA GLN A 159 -18.04 3.07 0.67
C GLN A 159 -17.92 1.56 0.86
N GLU A 160 -18.77 0.77 0.20
CA GLU A 160 -18.68 -0.68 0.24
C GLU A 160 -17.42 -1.21 -0.44
N GLN A 161 -17.04 -0.63 -1.57
CA GLN A 161 -15.77 -0.96 -2.25
C GLN A 161 -14.56 -0.63 -1.37
N ILE A 162 -14.58 0.51 -0.66
CA ILE A 162 -13.52 0.86 0.29
C ILE A 162 -13.44 -0.22 1.38
N ARG A 163 -14.56 -0.52 2.06
CA ARG A 163 -14.59 -1.55 3.12
C ARG A 163 -14.06 -2.89 2.61
N LYS A 164 -14.52 -3.32 1.43
CA LYS A 164 -14.09 -4.57 0.80
C LYS A 164 -12.58 -4.59 0.53
N GLY A 165 -12.02 -3.51 -0.03
CA GLY A 165 -10.58 -3.40 -0.28
C GLY A 165 -9.77 -3.53 1.01
N LEU A 166 -10.15 -2.76 2.04
CA LEU A 166 -9.49 -2.81 3.35
C LEU A 166 -9.57 -4.21 4.00
N THR A 167 -10.73 -4.86 3.95
CA THR A 167 -10.90 -6.24 4.46
C THR A 167 -10.06 -7.23 3.67
N THR A 168 -9.99 -7.10 2.35
CA THR A 168 -9.15 -7.96 1.50
C THR A 168 -7.68 -7.79 1.86
N GLY A 169 -7.23 -6.55 2.07
CA GLY A 169 -5.87 -6.25 2.53
C GLY A 169 -5.53 -6.94 3.86
N ASP A 170 -6.42 -6.80 4.85
CA ASP A 170 -6.27 -7.44 6.16
C ASP A 170 -6.19 -8.97 6.05
N GLU A 171 -7.07 -9.58 5.24
CA GLU A 171 -7.11 -11.04 5.05
C GLU A 171 -5.79 -11.58 4.48
N GLN A 172 -5.21 -10.89 3.49
CA GLN A 172 -3.93 -11.31 2.90
C GLN A 172 -2.76 -11.14 3.87
N TRP A 173 -2.72 -10.04 4.63
CA TRP A 173 -1.67 -9.82 5.62
C TRP A 173 -1.82 -10.70 6.86
N ALA A 174 -3.04 -11.07 7.24
CA ALA A 174 -3.31 -12.08 8.25
C ALA A 174 -2.85 -13.47 7.78
N ALA A 175 -3.10 -13.82 6.52
CA ALA A 175 -2.61 -15.07 5.92
C ALA A 175 -1.08 -15.10 5.86
N LEU A 176 -0.43 -13.97 5.54
CA LEU A 176 1.02 -13.80 5.60
C LEU A 176 1.55 -14.04 7.03
N ALA A 177 0.98 -13.34 8.01
CA ALA A 177 1.35 -13.47 9.41
C ALA A 177 1.22 -14.93 9.91
N ALA A 178 0.10 -15.58 9.58
CA ALA A 178 -0.16 -16.98 9.91
C ALA A 178 0.84 -17.93 9.25
N ARG A 179 1.15 -17.73 7.96
CA ARG A 179 2.15 -18.53 7.23
C ARG A 179 3.52 -18.46 7.89
N LEU A 180 3.91 -17.27 8.33
CA LEU A 180 5.22 -17.04 8.95
C LEU A 180 5.23 -17.36 10.45
N SER A 181 4.07 -17.69 11.05
CA SER A 181 3.91 -17.80 12.51
C SER A 181 4.40 -16.54 13.25
N LEU A 182 4.18 -15.36 12.65
CA LEU A 182 4.56 -14.05 13.17
C LEU A 182 3.29 -13.21 13.43
N PRO A 183 3.36 -12.19 14.31
CA PRO A 183 2.21 -11.35 14.58
C PRO A 183 1.90 -10.43 13.38
N MET A 184 0.60 -10.30 13.07
CA MET A 184 0.12 -9.25 12.17
C MET A 184 0.25 -7.90 12.85
N ALA A 185 0.62 -6.86 12.10
CA ALA A 185 0.54 -5.49 12.59
C ALA A 185 -0.92 -5.14 12.87
N THR A 186 -1.20 -4.56 14.03
CA THR A 186 -2.54 -4.14 14.42
C THR A 186 -2.49 -2.70 14.84
N ALA A 187 -3.52 -1.94 14.50
CA ALA A 187 -3.57 -0.53 14.84
C ALA A 187 -3.36 -0.33 16.36
N ALA A 188 -2.60 0.69 16.71
CA ALA A 188 -2.39 1.03 18.12
C ALA A 188 -3.74 1.32 18.77
N ALA A 189 -4.00 0.71 19.93
CA ALA A 189 -5.21 0.99 20.70
C ALA A 189 -5.19 2.48 21.10
N VAL A 190 -6.22 3.23 20.68
CA VAL A 190 -6.40 4.60 21.16
C VAL A 190 -6.67 4.51 22.66
N PRO A 191 -5.82 5.11 23.53
CA PRO A 191 -6.07 5.07 24.96
C PRO A 191 -7.42 5.74 25.26
N PRO A 192 -8.20 5.23 26.22
CA PRO A 192 -9.43 5.90 26.62
C PRO A 192 -9.07 7.32 27.05
N SER A 193 -9.60 8.33 26.35
CA SER A 193 -9.57 9.70 26.85
C SER A 193 -10.23 9.67 28.22
N GLU A 194 -9.50 10.04 29.26
CA GLU A 194 -10.05 10.22 30.59
C GLU A 194 -11.27 11.14 30.45
N ALA A 195 -12.45 10.57 30.67
CA ALA A 195 -13.66 11.36 30.81
C ALA A 195 -13.40 12.33 31.95
N GLU A 196 -13.32 13.63 31.65
CA GLU A 196 -13.33 14.67 32.65
C GLU A 196 -14.53 14.40 33.56
N THR A 197 -14.23 13.87 34.75
CA THR A 197 -15.21 13.59 35.79
C THR A 197 -15.68 14.94 36.29
N SER A 198 -16.68 15.49 35.59
CA SER A 198 -17.42 16.65 36.02
C SER A 198 -18.17 16.24 37.28
N THR A 199 -17.58 16.56 38.43
CA THR A 199 -18.21 16.40 39.73
C THR A 199 -19.46 17.28 39.77
N PRO A 200 -20.63 16.78 40.20
CA PRO A 200 -21.79 17.64 40.38
C PRO A 200 -21.55 18.58 41.57
N PRO A 201 -21.95 19.87 41.50
CA PRO A 201 -21.82 20.75 42.65
C PRO A 201 -22.84 20.35 43.73
N ASP A 202 -22.32 20.05 44.91
CA ASP A 202 -23.07 19.78 46.12
C ASP A 202 -23.94 20.99 46.52
N ALA A 203 -25.14 20.68 46.98
CA ALA A 203 -26.13 21.62 47.47
C ALA A 203 -25.73 22.17 48.85
N ALA A 204 -25.68 23.50 49.00
CA ALA A 204 -25.69 24.17 50.30
C ALA A 204 -26.63 25.39 50.32
N THR A 205 -27.41 25.42 51.39
CA THR A 205 -28.53 26.26 51.85
C THR A 205 -28.36 27.80 51.77
N PRO A 206 -29.46 28.60 51.70
CA PRO A 206 -29.44 30.03 51.37
C PRO A 206 -29.30 30.97 52.58
N GLY A 207 -28.55 32.07 52.41
CA GLY A 207 -28.42 33.14 53.40
C GLY A 207 -27.75 34.43 52.92
N ALA A 208 -28.59 35.39 52.50
CA ALA A 208 -28.42 36.86 52.53
C ALA A 208 -27.44 37.58 51.55
N PRO A 209 -27.73 38.86 51.19
CA PRO A 209 -27.45 39.39 49.86
C PRO A 209 -26.31 40.43 49.79
N ALA A 210 -26.01 40.80 48.53
CA ALA A 210 -25.31 41.98 48.04
C ALA A 210 -23.78 41.92 47.99
N SER A 211 -23.25 41.81 46.77
CA SER A 211 -22.76 42.98 46.03
C SER A 211 -22.22 42.57 44.67
N THR A 212 -22.81 43.11 43.61
CA THR A 212 -22.24 43.11 42.26
C THR A 212 -20.96 43.94 42.26
N PRO A 213 -19.85 43.39 41.74
CA PRO A 213 -19.18 44.13 40.65
C PRO A 213 -18.65 43.21 39.54
N GLY A 214 -18.88 43.64 38.30
CA GLY A 214 -17.94 43.39 37.19
C GLY A 214 -18.07 42.05 36.46
N ALA A 215 -18.94 42.01 35.46
CA ALA A 215 -18.81 41.08 34.35
C ALA A 215 -17.52 41.40 33.58
N THR A 216 -16.42 40.73 33.92
CA THR A 216 -15.23 40.71 33.06
C THR A 216 -15.38 39.54 32.10
N ARG A 217 -15.97 39.86 30.94
CA ARG A 217 -15.98 39.01 29.75
C ARG A 217 -14.54 38.55 29.46
N PRO A 218 -14.24 37.25 29.34
CA PRO A 218 -12.96 36.82 28.81
C PRO A 218 -12.89 37.27 27.34
N THR A 219 -12.01 38.23 27.08
CA THR A 219 -11.62 38.64 25.75
C THR A 219 -10.98 37.43 25.06
N PRO A 220 -11.43 37.00 23.87
CA PRO A 220 -10.67 36.04 23.09
C PRO A 220 -9.31 36.67 22.78
N VAL A 221 -8.24 36.00 23.20
CA VAL A 221 -6.87 36.36 22.81
C VAL A 221 -6.80 36.20 21.30
N ARG A 222 -6.78 37.33 20.59
CA ARG A 222 -6.55 37.40 19.16
C ARG A 222 -5.08 37.08 18.92
N THR A 223 -4.77 35.81 18.71
CA THR A 223 -3.46 35.39 18.22
C THR A 223 -3.33 35.89 16.79
N THR A 224 -2.59 36.97 16.60
CA THR A 224 -2.20 37.47 15.29
C THR A 224 -1.34 36.40 14.62
N PRO A 225 -1.72 35.85 13.45
CA PRO A 225 -0.83 34.97 12.70
C PRO A 225 0.41 35.76 12.25
N PRO A 226 1.59 35.11 12.20
CA PRO A 226 2.82 35.74 11.71
C PRO A 226 2.63 36.22 10.25
N PRO A 227 3.35 37.29 9.84
CA PRO A 227 3.25 37.82 8.49
C PRO A 227 3.62 36.75 7.47
N THR A 228 2.71 36.51 6.53
CA THR A 228 2.91 35.71 5.33
C THR A 228 4.19 36.18 4.63
N ALA A 229 5.21 35.33 4.60
CA ALA A 229 6.36 35.54 3.73
C ALA A 229 5.88 35.66 2.28
N PRO A 230 6.38 36.62 1.48
CA PRO A 230 6.04 36.69 0.06
C PRO A 230 6.45 35.38 -0.61
N ARG A 231 5.45 34.65 -1.12
CA ARG A 231 5.66 33.51 -2.03
C ARG A 231 6.49 34.01 -3.20
N THR A 232 7.75 33.63 -3.22
CA THR A 232 8.57 33.67 -4.43
C THR A 232 7.90 32.71 -5.41
N GLY A 233 7.54 33.22 -6.59
CA GLY A 233 6.90 32.42 -7.63
C GLY A 233 7.76 31.21 -7.99
N PRO A 234 7.14 30.14 -8.53
CA PRO A 234 7.88 28.98 -9.00
C PRO A 234 8.93 29.41 -10.03
N PRO A 235 10.14 28.82 -10.00
CA PRO A 235 11.13 29.05 -11.05
C PRO A 235 10.53 28.67 -12.42
N PRO A 236 10.92 29.37 -13.50
CA PRO A 236 10.46 29.04 -14.84
C PRO A 236 10.77 27.58 -15.15
N ALA A 237 9.78 26.88 -15.71
CA ALA A 237 9.93 25.50 -16.13
C ALA A 237 11.11 25.37 -17.10
N THR A 238 12.14 24.61 -16.69
CA THR A 238 13.16 24.13 -17.60
C THR A 238 12.48 23.16 -18.56
N THR A 239 12.22 23.62 -19.78
CA THR A 239 11.73 22.76 -20.86
C THR A 239 12.85 21.79 -21.25
N THR A 240 12.82 20.59 -20.68
CA THR A 240 13.57 19.46 -21.21
C THR A 240 13.11 19.21 -22.65
N PRO A 241 14.01 19.15 -23.64
CA PRO A 241 13.65 18.81 -25.01
C PRO A 241 12.91 17.48 -25.07
N ALA A 242 11.82 17.43 -25.83
CA ALA A 242 11.08 16.20 -26.06
C ALA A 242 12.03 15.10 -26.62
N PRO A 243 11.93 13.86 -26.14
CA PRO A 243 12.66 12.75 -26.73
C PRO A 243 12.30 12.63 -28.22
N PRO A 244 13.24 12.22 -29.10
CA PRO A 244 12.92 11.97 -30.49
C PRO A 244 11.80 10.93 -30.60
N PRO A 245 10.95 11.01 -31.64
CA PRO A 245 9.87 10.05 -31.83
C PRO A 245 10.43 8.63 -31.88
N ALA A 246 9.91 7.75 -31.02
CA ALA A 246 10.20 6.34 -31.09
C ALA A 246 9.79 5.83 -32.48
N THR A 247 10.74 5.24 -33.20
CA THR A 247 10.44 4.56 -34.45
C THR A 247 9.68 3.29 -34.10
N THR A 248 8.35 3.37 -34.13
CA THR A 248 7.48 2.19 -34.03
C THR A 248 7.71 1.33 -35.26
N ALA A 249 8.52 0.28 -35.13
CA ALA A 249 8.52 -0.80 -36.10
C ALA A 249 7.12 -1.43 -36.09
N SER A 250 6.44 -1.41 -37.22
CA SER A 250 5.15 -2.08 -37.39
C SER A 250 5.30 -3.55 -37.02
N PRO A 251 4.42 -4.12 -36.16
CA PRO A 251 4.43 -5.54 -35.91
C PRO A 251 4.16 -6.27 -37.23
N THR A 252 5.09 -7.14 -37.61
CA THR A 252 4.86 -8.10 -38.69
C THR A 252 3.81 -9.08 -38.18
N THR A 253 2.62 -9.04 -38.76
CA THR A 253 1.55 -10.01 -38.48
C THR A 253 2.07 -11.41 -38.80
N PRO A 254 2.19 -12.34 -37.82
CA PRO A 254 2.45 -13.73 -38.15
C PRO A 254 1.18 -14.28 -38.81
N THR A 255 1.35 -14.77 -40.04
CA THR A 255 0.35 -15.58 -40.75
C THR A 255 -0.03 -16.76 -39.85
N PRO A 256 -1.32 -17.02 -39.58
CA PRO A 256 -1.72 -18.20 -38.83
C PRO A 256 -1.35 -19.47 -39.63
N PRO A 257 -0.92 -20.55 -38.97
CA PRO A 257 -0.80 -21.85 -39.62
C PRO A 257 -2.20 -22.29 -40.08
N VAL A 258 -2.28 -22.74 -41.32
CA VAL A 258 -3.48 -23.35 -41.89
C VAL A 258 -3.63 -24.72 -41.22
N ASP A 259 -4.61 -24.88 -40.34
CA ASP A 259 -5.02 -26.18 -39.82
C ASP A 259 -5.69 -26.97 -40.96
N GLU A 260 -4.97 -27.94 -41.50
CA GLU A 260 -5.52 -28.98 -42.36
C GLU A 260 -6.49 -29.85 -41.52
N THR A 261 -7.78 -29.50 -41.58
CA THR A 261 -8.85 -30.32 -41.01
C THR A 261 -8.96 -31.62 -41.81
N THR A 262 -8.35 -32.69 -41.29
CA THR A 262 -8.60 -34.06 -41.75
C THR A 262 -9.95 -34.51 -41.17
N PRO A 263 -10.95 -34.93 -41.98
CA PRO A 263 -12.22 -35.40 -41.44
C PRO A 263 -12.04 -36.71 -40.68
N ALA A 264 -12.55 -36.73 -39.44
CA ALA A 264 -12.54 -37.90 -38.57
C ALA A 264 -13.35 -39.06 -39.19
N THR A 265 -12.70 -40.22 -39.32
CA THR A 265 -13.33 -41.46 -39.74
C THR A 265 -14.20 -41.99 -38.59
N LYS A 266 -15.51 -42.14 -38.83
CA LYS A 266 -16.49 -42.70 -37.89
C LYS A 266 -16.13 -44.16 -37.53
N PRO A 267 -15.97 -44.52 -36.24
CA PRO A 267 -15.78 -45.92 -35.84
C PRO A 267 -17.05 -46.76 -36.09
N PRO A 268 -16.93 -48.03 -36.51
CA PRO A 268 -18.07 -48.93 -36.64
C PRO A 268 -18.61 -49.35 -35.26
N LEU A 269 -19.93 -49.42 -35.15
CA LEU A 269 -20.67 -49.85 -33.96
C LEU A 269 -20.46 -51.35 -33.72
N PRO A 270 -20.23 -51.81 -32.47
CA PRO A 270 -20.19 -53.23 -32.16
C PRO A 270 -21.60 -53.84 -32.13
N THR A 271 -21.80 -54.91 -32.90
CA THR A 271 -22.99 -55.76 -32.88
C THR A 271 -23.01 -56.60 -31.60
N LEU A 272 -24.04 -56.44 -30.77
CA LEU A 272 -24.30 -57.32 -29.62
C LEU A 272 -24.92 -58.65 -30.09
N PRO A 273 -24.42 -59.81 -29.65
CA PRO A 273 -25.10 -61.09 -29.86
C PRO A 273 -26.32 -61.20 -28.94
N GLY A 274 -27.47 -61.54 -29.53
CA GLY A 274 -28.73 -61.76 -28.84
C GLY A 274 -28.66 -62.95 -27.87
N GLY A 275 -29.20 -62.75 -26.67
CA GLY A 275 -29.46 -63.81 -25.71
C GLY A 275 -30.65 -64.66 -26.13
N GLY A 276 -30.46 -65.97 -26.05
CA GLY A 276 -31.50 -66.99 -25.88
C GLY A 276 -31.25 -67.73 -24.59
#